data_AF-A0A2T3J5Z1-F1
#
_entry.id   AF-A0A2T3J5Z1-F1
#
_cell.length_a   1.000
_cell.length_b   1.000
_cell.length_c   1.000
_cell.angle_alpha   90.00
_cell.angle_beta   90.00
_cell.angle_gamma   90.00
#
_symmetry.space_group_name_H-M   'P 1'
#
loop_
_entity.id
_entity.type
_entity.pdbx_description
1 polymer ?
#
loop_
_entity_poly.entity_id
_entity_poly.type
_entity_poly.pdbx_seq_one_letter_code
_entity_poly.pdbx_strand_id
1 'polypeptide(L)'
;MARNPVVQVACEPELYKKIDDYQKEKGIQSKAEAVRELIDFAFRVLEHSSEEEAVSMRVLMEKVLELSTKNLYMQNNIYFQTYNEEKYSGDHSTSNARKRVTFEKAEEFVERFLAGEEKEGDK
;
A
#
# COMPACT_ATOMS: atom_id res chain seq x y z
N MET A 1 17.07 -31.95 18.62
CA MET A 1 16.50 -30.68 18.12
C MET A 1 17.13 -29.56 18.93
N ALA A 2 17.89 -28.67 18.28
CA ALA A 2 18.47 -27.52 18.99
C ALA A 2 17.33 -26.64 19.52
N ARG A 3 17.36 -26.30 20.81
CA ARG A 3 16.39 -25.35 21.38
C ARG A 3 16.57 -24.01 20.68
N ASN A 4 15.46 -23.33 20.38
CA ASN A 4 15.51 -21.96 19.89
C ASN A 4 16.33 -21.08 20.85
N PRO A 5 17.13 -20.14 20.35
CA PRO A 5 17.90 -19.24 21.19
C PRO A 5 16.94 -18.42 22.07
N VAL A 6 17.28 -18.29 23.36
CA VAL A 6 16.51 -17.50 24.32
C VAL A 6 17.27 -16.21 24.56
N VAL A 7 16.61 -15.07 24.33
CA VAL A 7 17.13 -13.75 24.63
C VAL A 7 16.53 -13.28 25.95
N GLN A 8 17.38 -12.97 26.93
CA GLN A 8 16.96 -12.43 28.23
C GLN A 8 17.59 -11.04 28.39
N VAL A 9 16.75 -10.04 28.63
CA VAL A 9 17.17 -8.65 28.82
C VAL A 9 16.42 -8.09 30.03
N ALA A 10 17.10 -7.27 30.84
CA ALA A 10 16.43 -6.54 31.89
C ALA A 10 15.38 -5.60 31.28
N CYS A 11 14.14 -5.65 31.79
CA CYS A 11 13.02 -4.89 31.25
C CYS A 11 12.54 -3.90 32.30
N GLU A 12 12.63 -2.61 31.96
CA GLU A 12 12.10 -1.54 32.81
C GLU A 12 10.59 -1.72 33.02
N PRO A 13 10.04 -1.41 34.21
CA PRO A 13 8.62 -1.63 34.51
C PRO A 13 7.66 -0.98 33.51
N GLU A 14 8.01 0.20 32.99
CA GLU A 14 7.20 0.90 31.99
C GLU A 14 7.18 0.18 30.63
N LEU A 15 8.32 -0.35 30.18
CA LEU A 15 8.41 -1.12 28.95
C LEU A 15 7.62 -2.43 29.08
N TYR A 16 7.72 -3.08 30.24
CA TYR A 16 6.97 -4.28 30.54
C TYR A 16 5.46 -4.03 30.47
N LYS A 17 4.99 -2.91 31.03
CA LYS A 17 3.59 -2.51 30.94
C LYS A 17 3.14 -2.28 29.50
N LYS A 18 3.95 -1.62 28.67
CA LYS A 18 3.63 -1.43 27.23
C LYS A 18 3.50 -2.75 26.49
N ILE A 19 4.34 -3.74 26.79
CA ILE A 19 4.25 -5.09 26.21
C ILE A 19 2.93 -5.75 26.62
N ASP A 20 2.53 -5.63 27.89
CA ASP A 20 1.27 -6.20 28.40
C ASP A 20 0.04 -5.54 27.75
N ASP A 21 0.08 -4.23 27.57
CA ASP A 21 -1.00 -3.48 26.94
C ASP A 21 -1.10 -3.85 25.44
N TYR A 22 0.04 -3.94 24.73
CA TYR A 22 0.08 -4.39 23.33
C TYR A 22 -0.45 -5.82 23.16
N GLN A 23 -0.02 -6.75 24.04
CA GLN A 23 -0.50 -8.13 24.01
C GLN A 23 -2.03 -8.20 24.14
N LYS A 24 -2.60 -7.44 25.08
CA LYS A 24 -4.06 -7.38 25.30
C LYS A 24 -4.79 -6.75 24.12
N GLU A 25 -4.28 -5.64 23.58
CA GLU A 25 -4.89 -4.96 22.44
C GLU A 25 -4.98 -5.86 21.20
N LYS A 26 -3.91 -6.62 20.92
CA LYS A 26 -3.84 -7.50 19.75
C LYS A 26 -4.38 -8.92 19.98
N GLY A 27 -4.82 -9.24 21.20
CA GLY A 27 -5.33 -10.57 21.53
C GLY A 27 -4.26 -11.68 21.41
N ILE A 28 -2.98 -11.34 21.60
CA ILE A 28 -1.86 -12.27 21.41
C ILE A 28 -1.77 -13.23 22.61
N GLN A 29 -1.55 -14.51 22.33
CA GLN A 29 -1.63 -15.56 23.35
C GLN A 29 -0.47 -15.53 24.34
N SER A 30 0.73 -15.13 23.92
CA SER A 30 1.92 -15.11 24.78
C SER A 30 2.69 -13.79 24.72
N LYS A 31 3.24 -13.37 25.86
CA LYS A 31 4.16 -12.22 25.91
C LYS A 31 5.38 -12.41 24.99
N ALA A 32 5.88 -13.64 24.89
CA ALA A 32 7.01 -13.95 24.03
C ALA A 32 6.71 -13.76 22.53
N GLU A 33 5.46 -13.95 22.12
CA GLU A 33 4.99 -13.68 20.75
C GLU A 33 4.81 -12.18 20.54
N ALA A 34 4.17 -11.49 21.49
CA ALA A 34 4.03 -10.03 21.45
C ALA A 34 5.39 -9.32 21.35
N VAL A 35 6.38 -9.76 22.13
CA VAL A 35 7.74 -9.22 22.09
C VAL A 35 8.44 -9.53 20.77
N ARG A 36 8.23 -10.72 20.18
CA ARG A 36 8.78 -11.05 18.87
C ARG A 36 8.25 -10.11 17.78
N GLU A 37 6.94 -9.90 17.73
CA GLU A 37 6.34 -8.96 16.77
C GLU A 37 6.88 -7.53 16.94
N LEU A 38 6.99 -7.06 18.19
CA LEU A 38 7.51 -5.72 18.47
C LEU A 38 8.99 -5.57 18.09
N ILE A 39 9.81 -6.60 18.34
CA ILE A 39 11.23 -6.61 17.95
C ILE A 39 11.36 -6.65 16.42
N ASP A 40 10.60 -7.50 15.74
CA ASP A 40 10.61 -7.57 14.27
C ASP A 40 10.17 -6.25 13.64
N PHE A 41 9.15 -5.61 14.21
CA PHE A 41 8.74 -4.26 13.81
C PHE A 41 9.85 -3.24 14.03
N ALA A 42 10.50 -3.26 15.20
CA ALA A 42 11.60 -2.35 15.49
C ALA A 42 12.78 -2.55 14.52
N PHE A 43 13.14 -3.78 14.18
CA PHE A 43 14.18 -4.06 13.19
C PHE A 43 13.81 -3.50 11.82
N ARG A 44 12.58 -3.69 11.35
CA ARG A 44 12.12 -3.08 10.09
C ARG A 44 12.26 -1.56 10.15
N VAL A 45 11.85 -0.91 11.23
CA VAL A 45 12.01 0.54 11.37
C VAL A 45 13.49 0.94 11.34
N LEU A 46 14.37 0.21 12.03
CA LEU A 46 15.79 0.50 12.09
C LEU A 46 16.47 0.32 10.72
N GLU A 47 16.20 -0.78 10.02
CA GLU A 47 16.69 -1.06 8.67
C GLU A 47 16.29 0.03 7.67
N HIS A 48 15.06 0.54 7.77
CA HIS A 48 14.56 1.61 6.91
C HIS A 48 14.95 3.01 7.38
N SER A 49 15.55 3.15 8.57
CA SER A 49 16.00 4.43 9.12
C SER A 49 17.48 4.73 8.85
N SER A 50 18.27 3.71 8.51
CA SER A 50 19.69 3.85 8.20
C SER A 50 19.99 4.22 6.74
N GLU A 51 18.99 4.20 5.86
CA GLU A 51 19.13 4.72 4.51
C GLU A 51 18.75 6.21 4.51
N GLU A 52 19.77 7.08 4.49
CA GLU A 52 19.63 8.46 4.05
C GLU A 52 18.78 8.47 2.76
N GLU A 53 17.63 9.15 2.80
CA GLU A 53 16.70 9.38 1.67
C GLU A 53 15.75 8.24 1.23
N ALA A 54 15.50 7.21 2.04
CA ALA A 54 14.34 6.35 1.79
C ALA A 54 13.04 7.12 2.13
N VAL A 55 12.49 7.83 1.14
CA VAL A 55 11.16 8.45 1.24
C VAL A 55 10.19 7.36 1.68
N SER A 56 9.62 7.49 2.88
CA SER A 56 8.76 6.43 3.43
C SER A 56 7.66 6.07 2.43
N MET A 57 7.26 4.79 2.37
CA MET A 57 6.19 4.31 1.49
C MET A 57 4.94 5.21 1.58
N ARG A 58 4.62 5.71 2.78
CA ARG A 58 3.55 6.68 2.98
C ARG A 58 3.74 7.96 2.16
N VAL A 59 4.92 8.57 2.25
CA VAL A 59 5.23 9.82 1.53
C VAL A 59 5.24 9.58 0.01
N LEU A 60 5.74 8.42 -0.44
CA LEU A 60 5.64 8.02 -1.85
C LEU A 60 4.19 7.90 -2.30
N MET A 61 3.34 7.22 -1.53
CA MET A 61 1.91 7.08 -1.83
C MET A 61 1.18 8.44 -1.84
N GLU A 62 1.51 9.33 -0.90
CA GLU A 62 1.00 10.70 -0.88
C GLU A 62 1.41 11.48 -2.14
N LYS A 63 2.64 11.30 -2.64
CA LYS A 63 3.11 11.93 -3.88
C LYS A 63 2.45 11.35 -5.13
N VAL A 64 2.23 10.03 -5.18
CA VAL A 64 1.48 9.39 -6.27
C VAL A 64 0.04 9.90 -6.32
N LEU A 65 -0.61 10.03 -5.17
CA LEU A 65 -1.96 10.59 -5.07
C LEU A 65 -2.01 12.04 -5.56
N GLU A 66 -1.02 12.86 -5.16
CA GLU A 66 -0.90 14.26 -5.60
C GLU A 66 -0.79 14.35 -7.13
N LEU A 67 0.07 13.52 -7.75
CA LEU A 67 0.26 13.47 -9.20
C LEU A 67 -1.00 12.99 -9.93
N SER A 68 -1.66 11.94 -9.44
CA SER A 68 -2.91 11.43 -10.02
C SER A 68 -4.01 12.49 -10.00
N THR A 69 -4.13 13.20 -8.88
CA THR A 69 -5.08 14.30 -8.72
C THR A 69 -4.80 15.44 -9.70
N LYS A 70 -3.52 15.85 -9.85
CA LYS A 70 -3.10 16.86 -10.84
C LYS A 70 -3.44 16.43 -12.27
N ASN A 71 -3.21 15.16 -12.62
CA ASN A 71 -3.55 14.62 -13.93
C ASN A 71 -5.06 14.69 -14.21
N LEU A 72 -5.91 14.37 -13.22
CA LEU A 72 -7.36 14.48 -13.37
C LEU A 72 -7.79 15.93 -13.66
N TYR A 73 -7.27 16.90 -12.93
CA TYR A 73 -7.56 18.32 -13.19
C TYR A 73 -7.08 18.76 -14.58
N MET A 74 -5.89 18.32 -15.00
CA MET A 74 -5.38 18.63 -16.33
C MET A 74 -6.24 18.02 -17.43
N GLN A 75 -6.67 16.76 -17.28
CA GLN A 75 -7.59 16.11 -18.23
C GLN A 75 -8.92 16.85 -18.33
N ASN A 76 -9.49 17.29 -17.20
CA ASN A 76 -10.71 18.10 -17.21
C ASN A 76 -10.52 19.43 -17.95
N ASN A 77 -9.40 20.13 -17.73
CA ASN A 77 -9.10 21.37 -18.45
C ASN A 77 -8.95 21.13 -19.95
N ILE A 78 -8.24 20.07 -20.35
CA ILE A 78 -8.11 19.67 -21.76
C ILE A 78 -9.50 19.38 -22.34
N TYR A 79 -10.35 18.64 -21.61
CA TYR A 79 -11.72 18.36 -22.03
C TYR A 79 -12.50 19.64 -22.30
N PHE A 80 -12.48 20.62 -21.39
CA PHE A 80 -13.19 21.90 -21.59
C PHE A 80 -12.63 22.71 -22.76
N GLN A 81 -11.31 22.71 -22.97
CA GLN A 81 -10.67 23.45 -24.06
C GLN A 81 -10.85 22.79 -25.43
N THR A 82 -10.98 21.47 -25.47
CA THR A 82 -11.08 20.69 -26.71
C THR A 82 -12.49 20.16 -26.97
N TYR A 83 -13.45 20.51 -26.11
CA TYR A 83 -14.83 20.09 -26.23
C TYR A 83 -15.39 20.49 -27.59
N ASN A 84 -15.95 19.50 -28.28
CA ASN A 84 -16.57 19.67 -29.58
C ASN A 84 -17.96 19.03 -29.53
N GLU A 85 -18.98 19.88 -29.55
CA GLU A 85 -20.39 19.48 -29.43
C GLU A 85 -20.85 18.56 -30.57
N GLU A 86 -20.43 18.83 -31.81
CA GLU A 86 -20.77 17.98 -32.96
C GLU A 86 -20.22 16.56 -32.80
N LYS A 87 -18.96 16.43 -32.35
CA LYS A 87 -18.37 15.11 -32.05
C LYS A 87 -19.01 14.46 -30.84
N TYR A 88 -19.40 15.23 -29.83
CA TYR A 88 -20.04 14.72 -28.61
C TYR A 88 -21.48 14.25 -28.85
N SER A 89 -22.20 14.81 -29.81
CA SER A 89 -23.58 14.43 -30.15
C SER A 89 -23.69 13.21 -31.09
N GLY A 90 -22.57 12.73 -31.64
CA GLY A 90 -22.50 11.57 -32.54
C GLY A 90 -22.71 10.21 -31.86
N ASP A 91 -22.68 9.13 -32.67
CA ASP A 91 -22.73 7.76 -32.13
C ASP A 91 -21.40 7.39 -31.44
N HIS A 92 -21.47 7.17 -30.12
CA HIS A 92 -20.35 6.77 -29.28
C HIS A 92 -20.32 5.29 -28.95
N SER A 93 -21.20 4.47 -29.53
CA SER A 93 -21.33 3.03 -29.21
C SER A 93 -19.99 2.30 -29.24
N THR A 94 -19.17 2.52 -30.28
CA THR A 94 -17.86 1.89 -30.45
C THR A 94 -16.79 2.44 -29.50
N SER A 95 -16.79 3.75 -29.24
CA SER A 95 -15.88 4.40 -28.29
C SER A 95 -16.17 3.94 -26.85
N ASN A 96 -17.44 3.92 -26.47
CA ASN A 96 -17.90 3.45 -25.17
C ASN A 96 -17.62 1.96 -24.97
N ALA A 97 -17.81 1.13 -26.00
CA ALA A 97 -17.46 -0.29 -25.95
C ALA A 97 -15.95 -0.50 -25.74
N ARG A 98 -15.11 0.24 -26.47
CA ARG A 98 -13.65 0.19 -26.27
C ARG A 98 -13.23 0.65 -24.88
N LYS A 99 -13.81 1.76 -24.41
CA LYS A 99 -13.57 2.27 -23.05
C LYS A 99 -13.90 1.19 -22.03
N ARG A 100 -15.07 0.58 -22.12
CA ARG A 100 -15.52 -0.48 -21.19
C ARG A 100 -14.53 -1.65 -21.15
N VAL A 101 -14.12 -2.17 -22.31
CA VAL A 101 -13.14 -3.26 -22.40
C VAL A 101 -11.79 -2.88 -21.77
N THR A 102 -11.35 -1.62 -21.92
CA THR A 102 -10.10 -1.17 -21.29
C THR A 102 -10.21 -1.09 -19.77
N PHE A 103 -11.35 -0.62 -19.24
CA PHE A 103 -11.59 -0.58 -17.79
C PHE A 103 -11.73 -2.00 -17.21
N GLU A 104 -12.52 -2.86 -17.84
CA GLU A 104 -12.69 -4.27 -17.44
C GLU A 104 -11.33 -4.99 -17.36
N LYS A 105 -10.47 -4.83 -18.37
CA LYS A 105 -9.10 -5.40 -18.34
C LYS A 105 -8.22 -4.85 -17.23
N ALA A 106 -8.37 -3.57 -16.90
CA ALA A 106 -7.61 -2.95 -15.81
C ALA A 106 -8.10 -3.46 -14.45
N GLU A 107 -9.40 -3.61 -14.28
CA GLU A 107 -10.02 -4.19 -13.07
C GLU A 107 -9.62 -5.65 -12.90
N GLU A 108 -9.71 -6.47 -13.96
CA GLU A 108 -9.27 -7.87 -13.96
C GLU A 108 -7.77 -8.01 -13.63
N PHE A 109 -6.93 -7.10 -14.14
CA PHE A 109 -5.51 -7.07 -13.77
C PHE A 109 -5.33 -6.79 -12.28
N VAL A 110 -6.03 -5.77 -11.75
CA VAL A 110 -5.94 -5.41 -10.32
C VAL A 110 -6.41 -6.56 -9.43
N GLU A 111 -7.51 -7.22 -9.77
CA GLU A 111 -8.03 -8.36 -9.00
C GLU A 111 -7.03 -9.52 -8.98
N ARG A 112 -6.46 -9.90 -10.13
CA ARG A 112 -5.45 -10.97 -10.22
C ARG A 112 -4.16 -10.61 -9.49
N PHE A 113 -3.72 -9.37 -9.59
CA PHE A 113 -2.55 -8.87 -8.87
C PHE A 113 -2.77 -8.93 -7.35
N LEU A 114 -3.94 -8.48 -6.86
CA LEU A 114 -4.29 -8.54 -5.43
C LEU A 114 -4.47 -9.98 -4.93
N ALA A 115 -4.94 -10.89 -5.78
CA ALA A 115 -4.99 -12.32 -5.49
C ALA A 115 -3.61 -13.00 -5.48
N GLY A 116 -2.56 -12.31 -5.95
CA GLY A 116 -1.19 -12.82 -6.03
C GLY A 116 -0.93 -13.74 -7.23
N GLU A 117 -1.82 -13.73 -8.22
CA GLU A 117 -1.75 -14.57 -9.43
C GLU A 117 -0.82 -13.98 -10.51
N GLU A 118 -0.56 -12.67 -10.48
CA GLU A 118 0.43 -11.98 -11.31
C GLU A 118 1.46 -11.27 -10.43
N LYS A 119 2.76 -11.47 -10.72
CA LYS A 119 3.85 -10.71 -10.08
C LYS A 119 4.37 -9.64 -11.02
N GLU A 120 4.84 -8.54 -10.44
CA GLU A 120 5.41 -7.41 -11.16
C GLU A 120 6.53 -7.89 -12.10
N GLY A 121 6.33 -7.81 -13.42
CA GLY A 121 7.33 -8.17 -14.43
C GLY A 121 6.96 -9.26 -15.44
N ASP A 122 5.79 -9.91 -15.33
CA ASP A 122 5.33 -10.86 -16.36
C ASP A 122 4.73 -10.09 -17.56
N LYS A 123 5.61 -9.52 -18.39
CA LYS A 123 5.30 -9.03 -19.74
C LYS A 123 6.37 -9.46 -20.73
#